data_AF-A0A3N0IY72-F1
#
_entry.id   AF-A0A3N0IY72-F1
#
_cell.length_a   1.000
_cell.length_b   1.000
_cell.length_c   1.000
_cell.angle_alpha   90.00
_cell.angle_beta   90.00
_cell.angle_gamma   90.00
#
_symmetry.space_group_name_H-M   'P 1'
#
loop_
_entity.id
_entity.type
_entity.pdbx_description
1 polymer ?
#
loop_
_entity_poly.entity_id
_entity_poly.type
_entity_poly.pdbx_seq_one_letter_code
_entity_poly.pdbx_strand_id
1 'polypeptide(L)'
;MEKELFDYVAERVDILSASEASKQETKDAALAWKRAVEGASDEAVEAATAKLVDFLEGRPNTVEGVIAFAQGPAVELFGKEAADQILATQLERKERGEKYCDCDACTAAVELLSKFGRI
;
A
#
# COMPACT_ATOMS: atom_id res chain seq x y z
N MET A 1 -16.87 14.18 4.49
CA MET A 1 -16.52 13.25 3.39
C MET A 1 -17.77 12.51 2.93
N GLU A 2 -17.95 12.32 1.62
CA GLU A 2 -19.04 11.47 1.12
C GLU A 2 -18.88 10.02 1.61
N LYS A 3 -19.99 9.38 1.98
CA LYS A 3 -19.98 8.02 2.56
C LYS A 3 -19.26 7.00 1.66
N GLU A 4 -19.48 7.06 0.34
CA GLU A 4 -18.82 6.14 -0.60
C GLU A 4 -17.30 6.31 -0.59
N LEU A 5 -16.81 7.55 -0.46
CA LEU A 5 -15.38 7.82 -0.36
C LEU A 5 -14.82 7.36 1.00
N PHE A 6 -15.58 7.55 2.09
CA PHE A 6 -15.22 7.03 3.40
C PHE A 6 -15.10 5.50 3.40
N ASP A 7 -16.12 4.80 2.90
CA ASP A 7 -16.14 3.34 2.84
C ASP A 7 -14.99 2.80 1.97
N TYR A 8 -14.71 3.48 0.84
CA TYR A 8 -13.55 3.18 0.00
C TYR A 8 -12.22 3.31 0.77
N VAL A 9 -12.03 4.40 1.51
CA VAL A 9 -10.80 4.62 2.31
C VAL A 9 -10.70 3.58 3.43
N ALA A 10 -11.81 3.31 4.13
CA ALA A 10 -11.87 2.38 5.25
C ALA A 10 -11.44 0.96 4.83
N GLU A 11 -11.92 0.47 3.67
CA GLU A 11 -11.53 -0.85 3.14
C GLU A 11 -10.02 -0.95 2.88
N ARG A 12 -9.40 0.09 2.30
CA ARG A 12 -7.95 0.09 2.06
C ARG A 12 -7.17 0.21 3.36
N VAL A 13 -7.68 0.98 4.32
CA VAL A 13 -7.11 1.10 5.65
C VAL A 13 -7.17 -0.24 6.41
N ASP A 14 -8.24 -1.02 6.24
CA ASP A 14 -8.32 -2.37 6.78
C ASP A 14 -7.20 -3.25 6.23
N ILE A 15 -7.03 -3.29 4.91
CA ILE A 15 -5.95 -4.03 4.25
C ILE A 15 -4.58 -3.57 4.78
N LEU A 16 -4.31 -2.26 4.78
CA LEU A 16 -3.03 -1.71 5.22
C LEU A 16 -2.72 -2.05 6.68
N SER A 17 -3.73 -2.11 7.55
CA SER A 17 -3.57 -2.43 8.97
C SER A 17 -3.31 -3.92 9.25
N ALA A 18 -3.78 -4.81 8.37
CA ALA A 18 -3.75 -6.26 8.57
C ALA A 18 -2.71 -6.99 7.72
N SER A 19 -2.34 -6.44 6.55
CA SER A 19 -1.42 -7.07 5.60
C SER A 19 -0.07 -7.37 6.23
N GLU A 20 0.43 -8.59 6.05
CA GLU A 20 1.80 -8.96 6.43
C GLU A 20 2.87 -8.30 5.56
N ALA A 21 2.50 -7.80 4.37
CA ALA A 21 3.39 -7.02 3.53
C ALA A 21 3.48 -5.55 3.97
N SER A 22 2.60 -5.07 4.84
CA SER A 22 2.70 -3.73 5.42
C SER A 22 3.84 -3.65 6.44
N LYS A 23 4.69 -2.64 6.27
CA LYS A 23 5.62 -2.21 7.33
C LYS A 23 4.85 -1.77 8.57
N GLN A 24 5.43 -1.94 9.76
CA GLN A 24 4.77 -1.60 11.02
C GLN A 24 4.28 -0.14 11.05
N GLU A 25 5.06 0.80 10.53
CA GLU A 25 4.64 2.22 10.52
C GLU A 25 3.43 2.44 9.59
N THR A 26 3.29 1.64 8.54
CA THR A 26 2.10 1.67 7.67
C THR A 26 0.88 1.12 8.39
N LYS A 27 1.04 0.01 9.13
CA LYS A 27 -0.03 -0.52 10.00
C LYS A 27 -0.43 0.51 11.05
N ASP A 28 0.53 1.17 11.68
CA ASP A 28 0.28 2.19 12.71
C ASP A 28 -0.43 3.42 12.15
N ALA A 29 -0.05 3.90 10.96
CA ALA A 29 -0.74 5.01 10.29
C ALA A 29 -2.19 4.65 9.95
N ALA A 30 -2.43 3.44 9.43
CA ALA A 30 -3.77 2.94 9.14
C ALA A 30 -4.63 2.83 10.42
N LEU A 31 -4.08 2.30 11.52
CA LEU A 31 -4.77 2.22 12.81
C LEU A 31 -5.00 3.60 13.43
N ALA A 32 -4.07 4.55 13.24
CA ALA A 32 -4.25 5.92 13.69
C ALA A 32 -5.40 6.62 12.95
N TRP A 33 -5.55 6.36 11.64
CA TRP A 33 -6.71 6.83 10.88
C TRP A 33 -8.02 6.28 11.45
N LYS A 34 -8.11 4.96 11.68
CA LYS A 34 -9.33 4.32 12.25
C LYS A 34 -9.76 4.96 13.56
N ARG A 35 -8.81 5.20 14.47
CA ARG A 35 -9.06 5.85 15.76
C ARG A 35 -9.50 7.31 15.61
N ALA A 36 -8.95 8.02 14.63
CA ALA A 36 -9.23 9.42 14.41
C ALA A 36 -10.62 9.68 13.80
N VAL A 37 -11.17 8.71 13.06
CA VAL A 37 -12.46 8.87 12.37
C VAL A 37 -13.66 8.36 13.18
N GLU A 38 -13.43 7.61 14.26
CA GLU A 38 -14.49 7.07 15.11
C GLU A 38 -15.27 8.19 15.82
N GLY A 39 -16.54 8.37 15.44
CA GLY A 39 -17.41 9.42 16.00
C GLY A 39 -16.97 10.86 15.67
N ALA A 40 -16.08 11.02 14.70
CA ALA A 40 -15.51 12.31 14.33
C ALA A 40 -16.44 13.11 13.40
N SER A 41 -16.24 14.44 13.34
CA SER A 41 -16.90 15.28 12.34
C SER A 41 -16.30 15.06 10.96
N ASP A 42 -17.05 15.38 9.92
CA ASP A 42 -16.60 15.30 8.53
C ASP A 42 -15.23 15.97 8.32
N GLU A 43 -15.00 17.16 8.88
CA GLU A 43 -13.73 17.88 8.75
C GLU A 43 -12.56 17.13 9.39
N ALA A 44 -12.79 16.50 10.54
CA ALA A 44 -11.78 15.70 11.22
C ALA A 44 -11.46 14.41 10.43
N VAL A 45 -12.47 13.80 9.80
CA VAL A 45 -12.27 12.64 8.92
C VAL A 45 -11.47 13.03 7.68
N GLU A 46 -11.76 14.17 7.04
CA GLU A 46 -10.98 14.68 5.91
C GLU A 46 -9.51 14.94 6.32
N ALA A 47 -9.28 15.58 7.46
CA ALA A 47 -7.93 15.86 7.97
C ALA A 47 -7.14 14.58 8.28
N ALA A 48 -7.78 13.58 8.90
CA ALA A 48 -7.18 12.28 9.15
C ALA A 48 -6.82 11.56 7.85
N THR A 49 -7.71 11.62 6.85
CA THR A 49 -7.52 11.01 5.53
C THR A 49 -6.38 11.67 4.77
N ALA A 50 -6.32 12.99 4.75
CA ALA A 50 -5.21 13.73 4.15
C ALA A 50 -3.87 13.32 4.79
N LYS A 51 -3.80 13.27 6.13
CA LYS A 51 -2.60 12.84 6.86
C LYS A 51 -2.17 11.41 6.51
N LEU A 52 -3.12 10.49 6.35
CA LEU A 52 -2.83 9.12 5.93
C LEU A 52 -2.28 9.09 4.50
N VAL A 53 -2.91 9.81 3.58
CA VAL A 53 -2.49 9.88 2.17
C VAL A 53 -1.10 10.50 2.05
N ASP A 54 -0.82 11.59 2.78
CA ASP A 54 0.51 12.20 2.88
C ASP A 54 1.55 11.20 3.39
N PHE A 55 1.20 10.40 4.40
CA PHE A 55 2.09 9.38 4.93
C PHE A 55 2.38 8.28 3.91
N LEU A 56 1.41 7.88 3.09
CA LEU A 56 1.57 6.81 2.10
C LEU A 56 2.41 7.24 0.89
N GLU A 57 2.58 8.54 0.66
CA GLU A 57 3.31 9.04 -0.51
C GLU A 57 4.77 8.53 -0.54
N GLY A 58 5.16 7.93 -1.66
CA GLY A 58 6.48 7.33 -1.84
C GLY A 58 6.73 6.02 -1.07
N ARG A 59 5.75 5.49 -0.34
CA ARG A 59 5.89 4.22 0.40
C ARG A 59 5.66 2.94 -0.41
N PRO A 60 4.79 2.90 -1.45
CA PRO A 60 4.65 1.70 -2.27
C PRO A 60 5.98 1.32 -2.93
N ASN A 61 6.34 0.04 -2.86
CA ASN A 61 7.52 -0.45 -3.56
C ASN A 61 7.28 -0.40 -5.07
N THR A 62 8.31 -0.04 -5.84
CA THR A 62 8.23 -0.10 -7.31
C THR A 62 8.44 -1.52 -7.80
N VAL A 63 7.89 -1.84 -8.97
CA VAL A 63 8.14 -3.12 -9.65
C VAL A 63 9.66 -3.36 -9.80
N GLU A 64 10.40 -2.32 -10.16
CA GLU A 64 11.86 -2.40 -10.30
C GLU A 64 12.58 -2.68 -8.98
N GLY A 65 12.11 -2.08 -7.88
CA GLY A 65 12.62 -2.37 -6.54
C GLY A 65 12.36 -3.81 -6.14
N VAL A 66 11.20 -4.37 -6.47
CA VAL A 66 10.87 -5.78 -6.17
C VAL A 66 11.67 -6.73 -7.07
N ILE A 67 11.93 -6.38 -8.33
CA ILE A 67 12.85 -7.15 -9.20
C ILE A 67 14.24 -7.23 -8.57
N ALA A 68 14.80 -6.10 -8.13
CA ALA A 68 16.11 -6.07 -7.47
C ALA A 68 16.12 -6.87 -6.16
N PHE A 69 15.02 -6.82 -5.39
CA PHE A 69 14.83 -7.63 -4.20
C PHE A 69 14.80 -9.12 -4.51
N ALA A 70 14.05 -9.53 -5.55
CA ALA A 70 13.92 -10.91 -5.99
C ALA A 70 15.25 -11.51 -6.47
N GLN A 71 16.08 -10.70 -7.13
CA GLN A 71 17.40 -11.11 -7.62
C GLN A 71 18.49 -11.20 -6.54
N GLY A 72 18.21 -10.73 -5.32
CA GLY A 72 19.19 -10.73 -4.23
C GLY A 72 18.56 -11.17 -2.91
N PRO A 73 18.15 -10.25 -2.03
CA PRO A 73 17.71 -10.59 -0.67
C PRO A 73 16.61 -11.67 -0.57
N ALA A 74 15.71 -11.76 -1.55
CA ALA A 74 14.64 -12.75 -1.53
C ALA A 74 15.14 -14.20 -1.57
N VAL A 75 16.29 -14.47 -2.19
CA VAL A 75 16.85 -15.83 -2.28
C VAL A 75 17.23 -16.35 -0.89
N GLU A 76 17.82 -15.50 -0.06
CA GLU A 76 18.21 -15.85 1.31
C GLU A 76 17.01 -15.92 2.26
N LEU A 77 16.00 -15.07 2.06
CA LEU A 77 14.83 -14.97 2.93
C LEU A 77 13.77 -16.04 2.65
N PHE A 78 13.55 -16.35 1.36
CA PHE A 78 12.43 -17.19 0.91
C PHE A 78 12.88 -18.42 0.12
N GLY A 79 14.17 -18.54 -0.17
CA GLY A 79 14.72 -19.59 -1.02
C GLY A 79 14.61 -19.25 -2.50
N LYS A 80 15.45 -19.93 -3.30
CA LYS A 80 15.59 -19.66 -4.74
C LYS A 80 14.27 -19.80 -5.51
N GLU A 81 13.49 -20.83 -5.23
CA GLU A 81 12.25 -21.10 -5.97
C GLU A 81 11.22 -19.98 -5.80
N ALA A 82 10.99 -19.53 -4.56
CA ALA A 82 10.09 -18.42 -4.29
C ALA A 82 10.62 -17.10 -4.90
N ALA A 83 11.93 -16.86 -4.80
CA ALA A 83 12.56 -15.68 -5.40
C ALA A 83 12.41 -15.65 -6.93
N ASP A 84 12.59 -16.79 -7.61
CA ASP A 84 12.40 -16.90 -9.06
C ASP A 84 10.94 -16.64 -9.47
N GLN A 85 9.96 -17.13 -8.69
CA GLN A 85 8.53 -16.88 -8.93
C GLN A 85 8.17 -15.39 -8.77
N ILE A 86 8.70 -14.74 -7.73
CA ILE A 86 8.53 -13.28 -7.53
C ILE A 86 9.14 -12.54 -8.72
N LEU A 87 10.37 -12.90 -9.12
CA LEU A 87 11.06 -12.26 -10.24
C LEU A 87 10.28 -12.38 -11.55
N ALA A 88 9.80 -13.58 -11.89
CA ALA A 88 9.02 -13.82 -13.10
C ALA A 88 7.75 -12.95 -13.12
N THR A 89 6.99 -12.93 -12.03
CA THR A 89 5.77 -12.12 -11.89
C THR A 89 6.07 -10.63 -12.08
N GLN A 90 7.13 -10.11 -11.46
CA GLN A 90 7.45 -8.69 -11.56
C GLN A 90 7.98 -8.29 -12.94
N LEU A 91 8.69 -9.18 -13.65
CA LEU A 91 9.13 -8.92 -15.02
C LEU A 91 7.93 -8.78 -15.97
N GLU A 92 6.93 -9.66 -15.87
CA GLU A 92 5.69 -9.54 -16.66
C GLU A 92 4.93 -8.24 -16.36
N ARG A 93 4.86 -7.84 -15.09
CA ARG A 93 4.27 -6.56 -14.67
C ARG A 93 5.02 -5.37 -15.28
N LYS A 94 6.36 -5.43 -15.29
CA LYS A 94 7.21 -4.40 -15.91
C LYS A 94 6.92 -4.27 -17.40
N GLU A 95 6.78 -5.38 -18.11
CA GLU A 95 6.44 -5.39 -19.54
C GLU A 95 5.06 -4.77 -19.83
N ARG A 96 4.11 -4.91 -18.90
CA ARG A 96 2.80 -4.23 -18.96
C ARG A 96 2.85 -2.75 -18.58
N GLY A 97 4.01 -2.23 -18.21
CA GLY A 97 4.19 -0.82 -17.82
C GLY A 97 3.70 -0.51 -16.39
N GLU A 98 3.52 -1.53 -15.55
CA GLU A 98 3.12 -1.33 -14.16
C GLU A 98 4.26 -0.73 -13.33
N LYS A 99 3.93 0.25 -12.48
CA LYS A 99 4.93 1.00 -11.71
C LYS A 99 5.20 0.42 -10.32
N TYR A 100 4.19 -0.19 -9.69
CA TYR A 100 4.20 -0.57 -8.28
C TYR A 100 3.95 -2.07 -8.06
N CYS A 101 4.46 -2.58 -6.94
CA CYS A 101 4.31 -3.95 -6.46
C CYS A 101 2.83 -4.38 -6.32
N ASP A 102 2.54 -5.68 -6.53
CA ASP A 102 1.19 -6.28 -6.41
C ASP A 102 0.68 -6.39 -4.99
N CYS A 103 1.56 -6.43 -4.00
CA CYS A 103 1.15 -6.93 -2.69
C CYS A 103 -0.05 -6.12 -2.20
N ASP A 104 -0.94 -6.79 -1.47
CA ASP A 104 -2.16 -6.19 -0.93
C ASP A 104 -1.91 -4.81 -0.28
N ALA A 105 -0.81 -4.65 0.46
CA ALA A 105 -0.39 -3.36 1.02
C ALA A 105 -0.03 -2.31 -0.04
N CYS A 106 0.77 -2.65 -1.05
CA CYS A 106 1.13 -1.70 -2.12
C CYS A 106 -0.08 -1.36 -2.98
N THR A 107 -0.91 -2.34 -3.32
CA THR A 107 -2.16 -2.15 -4.05
C THR A 107 -3.10 -1.19 -3.31
N ALA A 108 -3.37 -1.44 -2.03
CA ALA A 108 -4.23 -0.56 -1.22
C ALA A 108 -3.66 0.87 -1.10
N ALA A 109 -2.34 1.01 -0.93
CA ALA A 109 -1.70 2.32 -0.86
C ALA A 109 -1.75 3.07 -2.21
N VAL A 110 -1.50 2.39 -3.32
CA VAL A 110 -1.57 2.96 -4.68
C VAL A 110 -2.99 3.37 -5.03
N GLU A 111 -3.98 2.56 -4.66
CA GLU A 111 -5.40 2.88 -4.82
C GLU A 111 -5.78 4.17 -4.09
N LEU A 112 -5.37 4.32 -2.82
CA LEU A 112 -5.56 5.56 -2.07
C LEU A 112 -4.83 6.74 -2.73
N LEU A 113 -3.54 6.61 -3.02
CA LEU A 113 -2.76 7.68 -3.64
C LEU A 113 -3.35 8.13 -4.98
N SER A 114 -3.83 7.19 -5.81
CA SER A 114 -4.47 7.49 -7.09
C SER A 114 -5.83 8.18 -6.88
N LYS A 115 -6.64 7.68 -5.94
CA LYS A 115 -7.96 8.27 -5.62
C LYS A 115 -7.85 9.72 -5.17
N PHE A 116 -6.77 10.07 -4.47
CA PHE A 116 -6.47 11.43 -3.99
C PHE A 116 -5.50 12.20 -4.90
N GLY A 117 -5.24 11.73 -6.12
CA GLY A 117 -4.49 12.46 -7.14
C GLY A 117 -3.01 12.70 -6.81
N ARG A 118 -2.39 11.80 -6.05
CA ARG A 118 -0.97 11.89 -5.64
C ARG A 118 -0.02 11.19 -6.61
N ILE A 119 -0.52 10.31 -7.49
CA ILE A 119 0.25 9.53 -8.48
C ILE A 119 -0.53 9.31 -9.77
#